data_AF-A0A966K308-F1
#
_entry.id   AF-A0A966K308-F1
#
_cell.length_a   1.000
_cell.length_b   1.000
_cell.length_c   1.000
_cell.angle_alpha   90.00
_cell.angle_beta   90.00
_cell.angle_gamma   90.00
#
_symmetry.space_group_name_H-M   'P 1'
#
loop_
_entity.id
_entity.type
_entity.pdbx_description
1 polymer ?
#
loop_
_entity_poly.entity_id
_entity_poly.type
_entity_poly.pdbx_seq_one_letter_code
_entity_poly.pdbx_strand_id
1 'polypeptide(L)' 'MNTISSLGQIALIEFSIDGLDEHLTWEASAAEVKRLGLVQDAQVYLELDRKLIHIMPLRPINDPRRFVGTT' A
#
# COMPACT_ATOMS: atom_id res chain seq x y z
N MET A 1 1.84 -8.34 -7.40
CA MET A 1 1.13 -7.07 -7.69
C MET A 1 -0.24 -7.42 -8.25
N ASN A 2 -1.34 -6.85 -7.72
CA ASN A 2 -2.70 -7.28 -8.01
C ASN A 2 -3.29 -6.60 -9.24
N THR A 3 -3.27 -5.26 -9.25
CA THR A 3 -3.86 -4.44 -10.31
C THR A 3 -2.94 -3.28 -10.68
N ILE A 4 -2.86 -2.98 -11.97
CA ILE A 4 -2.32 -1.71 -12.48
C ILE A 4 -3.40 -1.07 -13.34
N SER A 5 -3.75 0.17 -13.04
CA SER A 5 -4.61 1.00 -13.89
C SER A 5 -3.90 2.31 -14.22
N SER A 6 -4.23 2.91 -15.36
CA SER A 6 -3.61 4.17 -15.78
C SER A 6 -4.66 5.15 -16.27
N LEU A 7 -4.54 6.41 -15.84
CA LEU A 7 -5.32 7.53 -16.32
C LEU A 7 -4.36 8.63 -16.81
N GLY A 8 -4.28 8.78 -18.13
CA GLY A 8 -3.34 9.71 -18.76
C GLY A 8 -1.89 9.32 -18.44
N GLN A 9 -1.16 10.22 -17.76
CA GLN A 9 0.26 10.02 -17.44
C GLN A 9 0.50 9.36 -16.08
N ILE A 10 -0.56 9.09 -15.32
CA ILE A 10 -0.49 8.55 -13.96
C ILE A 10 -0.97 7.11 -13.98
N ALA A 11 -0.29 6.24 -13.25
CA ALA A 11 -0.66 4.88 -12.99
C ALA A 11 -0.91 4.66 -11.49
N LEU A 12 -2.02 4.01 -11.18
CA LEU A 12 -2.35 3.52 -9.87
C LEU A 12 -2.02 2.02 -9.81
N ILE A 13 -1.22 1.66 -8.82
CA ILE A 13 -0.70 0.31 -8.63
C ILE A 13 -1.22 -0.20 -7.30
N GLU A 14 -1.78 -1.39 -7.29
CA GLU A 14 -2.20 -2.08 -6.08
C GLU A 14 -1.33 -3.31 -5.86
N PHE A 15 -0.61 -3.33 -4.73
CA PHE A 15 0.20 -4.45 -4.30
C PHE A 15 -0.55 -5.27 -3.25
N SER A 16 -0.65 -6.58 -3.49
CA SER A 16 -0.83 -7.55 -2.41
C SER A 16 0.53 -7.87 -1.81
N ILE A 17 0.59 -7.94 -0.48
CA ILE A 17 1.81 -8.27 0.27
C ILE A 17 1.59 -9.62 0.94
N ASP A 18 2.50 -10.56 0.71
CA ASP A 18 2.38 -11.91 1.27
C ASP A 18 2.27 -11.87 2.80
N GLY A 19 1.21 -12.48 3.33
CA GLY A 19 0.94 -12.53 4.77
C GLY A 19 0.23 -11.32 5.36
N LEU A 20 -0.19 -10.35 4.54
CA LEU A 20 -1.05 -9.24 4.94
C LEU A 20 -2.38 -9.31 4.18
N ASP A 21 -3.48 -9.01 4.87
CA ASP A 21 -4.80 -8.90 4.25
C ASP A 21 -4.97 -7.54 3.57
N GLU A 22 -4.21 -6.54 4.01
CA GLU A 22 -4.24 -5.18 3.47
C GLU A 22 -3.47 -5.06 2.15
N HIS A 23 -3.93 -4.12 1.32
CA HIS A 23 -3.25 -3.75 0.08
C HIS A 23 -2.46 -2.45 0.25
N LEU A 24 -1.35 -2.34 -0.47
CA LEU A 24 -0.62 -1.08 -0.63
C LEU A 24 -0.98 -0.47 -1.99
N THR A 25 -1.54 0.75 -1.95
CA THR A 25 -1.76 1.55 -3.15
C THR A 25 -0.58 2.48 -3.39
N TRP A 26 -0.09 2.54 -4.63
CA TRP A 26 1.01 3.40 -5.04
C TRP A 26 0.64 4.16 -6.32
N GLU A 27 0.89 5.45 -6.33
CA GLU A 27 0.75 6.29 -7.52
C GLU A 27 2.12 6.62 -8.13
N ALA A 28 2.28 6.39 -9.44
CA ALA A 28 3.51 6.67 -10.16
C ALA A 28 3.23 7.12 -11.60
N SER A 29 4.25 7.60 -12.32
CA SER A 29 4.05 7.90 -13.74
C SER A 29 3.89 6.60 -14.55
N ALA A 30 2.97 6.59 -15.50
CA ALA A 30 2.73 5.44 -16.37
C ALA A 30 3.99 5.08 -17.19
N ALA A 31 4.79 6.09 -17.57
CA ALA A 31 6.05 5.89 -18.26
C ALA A 31 7.07 5.13 -17.39
N GLU A 32 7.14 5.45 -16.11
CA GLU A 32 8.09 4.82 -15.19
C GLU A 32 7.69 3.38 -14.84
N VAL A 33 6.39 3.13 -14.64
CA VAL A 33 5.85 1.76 -14.47
C VAL A 33 6.25 0.89 -15.66
N LYS A 34 6.11 1.39 -16.89
CA LYS A 34 6.55 0.71 -18.11
C LYS A 34 8.07 0.53 -18.18
N ARG A 35 8.84 1.57 -17.85
CA ARG A 35 10.32 1.54 -17.88
C ARG A 35 10.90 0.49 -16.93
N LEU A 36 10.28 0.34 -15.76
CA LEU A 36 10.66 -0.63 -14.74
C LEU A 36 10.13 -2.05 -15.02
N GLY A 37 9.33 -2.23 -16.08
CA GLY A 37 8.74 -3.53 -16.41
C GLY A 37 7.75 -4.02 -15.35
N LEU A 38 7.11 -3.10 -14.63
CA LEU A 38 6.08 -3.45 -13.66
C LEU A 38 4.83 -3.93 -14.42
N VAL A 39 4.54 -5.22 -14.29
CA VAL A 39 3.40 -5.90 -14.92
C VAL A 39 2.62 -6.69 -13.89
N GLN A 40 1.33 -6.93 -14.14
CA GLN A 40 0.50 -7.73 -13.24
C GLN A 40 1.19 -9.05 -12.86
N ASP A 41 1.02 -9.46 -11.59
CA ASP A 41 1.65 -10.64 -10.99
C ASP A 41 3.18 -10.59 -10.85
N ALA A 42 3.85 -9.50 -11.25
CA ALA A 42 5.26 -9.31 -10.95
C ALA A 42 5.49 -9.30 -9.44
N GLN A 43 6.52 -10.04 -9.02
CA GLN A 43 7.07 -9.97 -7.66
C GLN A 43 8.11 -8.86 -7.62
N VAL A 44 7.95 -7.96 -6.66
CA VAL A 44 8.82 -6.79 -6.51
C VAL A 44 9.18 -6.59 -5.04
N TYR A 45 10.26 -5.87 -4.81
CA TYR A 45 10.62 -5.40 -3.48
C TYR A 45 10.32 -3.90 -3.39
N LEU A 46 9.67 -3.50 -2.30
CA LEU A 46 9.35 -2.11 -2.02
C LEU A 46 10.20 -1.62 -0.86
N GLU A 47 10.88 -0.50 -1.05
CA GLU A 47 11.64 0.18 -0.01
C GLU A 47 10.92 1.46 0.40
N LEU A 48 10.78 1.68 1.71
CA LEU A 48 10.08 2.82 2.29
C LEU A 48 11.04 3.56 3.23
N ASP A 49 11.24 4.87 3.01
CA ASP A 49 11.96 5.70 3.97
C ASP A 49 11.08 5.91 5.22
N ARG A 50 11.53 5.38 6.36
CA ARG A 50 10.85 5.52 7.65
C ARG A 50 10.53 6.96 8.03
N LYS A 51 11.31 7.94 7.54
CA LYS A 51 11.09 9.36 7.83
C LYS A 51 9.82 9.91 7.16
N LEU A 52 9.33 9.24 6.12
CA LEU A 52 8.14 9.63 5.37
C LEU A 52 6.88 8.88 5.84
N ILE A 53 7.04 7.92 6.76
CA ILE A 53 5.92 7.15 7.32
C ILE A 53 5.30 7.94 8.47
N HIS A 54 4.06 8.38 8.28
CA HIS A 54 3.25 8.96 9.33
C HIS A 54 2.27 7.91 9.88
N ILE A 55 2.42 7.53 11.15
CA ILE A 55 1.48 6.67 11.85
C ILE A 55 0.57 7.56 12.70
N MET A 56 -0.71 7.62 12.35
CA MET A 56 -1.68 8.33 13.16
C MET A 56 -1.89 7.57 14.48
N PRO A 57 -1.71 8.22 15.65
CA PRO A 57 -2.01 7.57 16.92
C PRO A 57 -3.51 7.28 17.00
N LEU A 58 -3.87 6.09 17.48
CA LEU A 58 -5.26 5.78 17.79
C LEU A 58 -5.76 6.78 18.84
N ARG A 59 -6.92 7.39 18.57
CA ARG A 59 -7.60 8.14 19.62
C ARG A 59 -7.94 7.16 20.75
N PRO A 60 -7.85 7.57 22.02
CA PRO A 60 -8.21 6.72 23.15
C PRO A 60 -9.60 6.08 23.04
N ILE A 61 -10.55 6.72 22.36
CA ILE A 61 -11.91 6.18 22.12
C ILE A 61 -11.95 5.05 21.08
N ASN A 62 -10.98 4.98 20.17
CA ASN A 62 -10.90 4.02 19.09
C ASN A 62 -9.86 2.91 19.35
N ASP A 63 -9.32 2.82 20.57
CA ASP A 63 -8.33 1.80 20.90
C ASP A 63 -9.06 0.45 21.12
N PRO A 64 -8.93 -0.53 20.20
CA PRO A 64 -9.61 -1.82 20.32
C PRO A 64 -9.19 -2.57 21.59
N ARG A 65 -8.01 -2.26 22.13
CA ARG A 65 -7.49 -2.84 23.38
C ARG A 65 -8.28 -2.41 24.62
N ARG A 66 -9.13 -1.38 24.53
CA ARG A 66 -10.01 -0.97 25.63
C ARG A 66 -11.31 -1.76 25.70
N PHE A 67 -11.65 -2.51 24.65
CA PHE A 67 -12.87 -3.31 24.57
C PHE A 67 -12.63 -4.81 24.85
N VAL A 68 -11.37 -5.24 24.98
CA VAL A 68 -11.01 -6.57 25.49
C VAL A 68 -11.10 -6.57 27.01
N GLY A 69 -12.30 -6.79 27.55
CA GLY A 69 -12.49 -6.89 29.00
C GLY A 69 -13.93 -6.89 29.51
N THR A 70 -14.92 -6.62 28.66
CA THR A 70 -16.34 -6.65 29.08
C THR A 70 -16.99 -7.92 28.52
N THR A 71 -16.82 -9.04 29.22
CA THR A 71 -17.73 -10.20 29.17
C THR A 71 -18.84 -10.02 30.19
#